data_AF-A0A9D5IDI4-F1
#
_entry.id   AF-A0A9D5IDI4-F1
#
_cell.length_a   1.000
_cell.length_b   1.000
_cell.length_c   1.000
_cell.angle_alpha   90.00
_cell.angle_beta   90.00
_cell.angle_gamma   90.00
#
_symmetry.space_group_name_H-M   'P 1'
#
loop_
_entity.id
_entity.type
_entity.pdbx_description
1 polymer ?
#
loop_
_entity_poly.entity_id
_entity_poly.type
_entity_poly.pdbx_seq_one_letter_code
_entity_poly.pdbx_strand_id
1 'polypeptide(L)' 'MTAKEALRERIDLLTEEEAADLLDRLEWESTEEEELTPEEWARVREGERQIAAGETVDASAFMARFRR' A
#
# COMPACT_ATOMS: atom_id res chain seq x y z
N MET A 1 -2.10 -31.27 9.36
CA MET A 1 -1.36 -30.26 8.60
C MET A 1 -1.71 -28.89 9.14
N THR A 2 -0.71 -28.13 9.55
CA THR A 2 -0.85 -26.74 10.01
C THR A 2 -0.75 -25.78 8.82
N ALA A 3 -1.20 -24.54 8.99
CA ALA A 3 -1.05 -23.51 7.97
C ALA A 3 0.42 -23.27 7.59
N LYS A 4 1.35 -23.38 8.56
CA LYS A 4 2.80 -23.24 8.32
C LYS A 4 3.36 -24.39 7.50
N GLU A 5 2.86 -25.60 7.69
CA GLU A 5 3.26 -26.77 6.89
C GLU A 5 2.77 -26.64 5.46
N ALA A 6 1.49 -26.30 5.28
CA ALA A 6 0.90 -26.09 3.95
C ALA A 6 1.61 -24.98 3.16
N LEU A 7 2.02 -23.90 3.83
CA LEU A 7 2.76 -22.81 3.19
C LEU A 7 4.14 -23.25 2.71
N ARG A 8 4.88 -24.03 3.51
CA ARG A 8 6.19 -24.57 3.10
C ARG A 8 6.07 -25.46 1.87
N GLU A 9 5.12 -26.37 1.86
CA GLU A 9 4.87 -27.23 0.69
C GLU A 9 4.55 -26.40 -0.56
N ARG A 10 3.88 -25.26 -0.41
CA ARG A 10 3.58 -24.38 -1.55
C ARG A 10 4.79 -23.58 -2.02
N ILE A 11 5.64 -23.13 -1.09
CA ILE A 11 6.89 -22.40 -1.38
C ILE A 11 7.85 -23.28 -2.17
N ASP A 12 7.97 -24.56 -1.83
CA ASP A 12 8.87 -25.51 -2.54
C ASP A 12 8.50 -25.72 -4.02
N LEU A 13 7.30 -25.31 -4.43
CA LEU A 13 6.81 -25.39 -5.81
C LEU A 13 7.01 -24.10 -6.60
N LEU A 14 7.46 -23.01 -5.96
CA LEU A 14 7.69 -21.72 -6.61
C LEU A 14 9.08 -21.68 -7.21
N THR A 15 9.20 -20.94 -8.30
CA THR A 15 10.51 -20.46 -8.76
C THR A 15 11.04 -19.39 -7.80
N GLU A 16 12.35 -19.12 -7.85
CA GLU A 16 12.98 -18.05 -7.05
C GLU A 16 12.35 -16.67 -7.34
N GLU A 17 11.95 -16.41 -8.59
CA GLU A 17 11.28 -15.16 -8.99
C GLU A 17 9.89 -15.05 -8.35
N GLU A 18 9.06 -16.09 -8.44
CA GLU A 18 7.73 -16.11 -7.81
C GLU A 18 7.81 -16.05 -6.28
N ALA A 19 8.85 -16.66 -5.69
CA ALA A 19 9.10 -16.60 -4.26
C ALA A 19 9.49 -15.18 -3.81
N ALA A 20 10.30 -14.47 -4.60
CA ALA A 20 10.66 -13.08 -4.34
C ALA A 20 9.42 -12.16 -4.40
N ASP A 21 8.61 -12.27 -5.44
CA ASP A 21 7.38 -11.47 -5.58
C ASP A 21 6.39 -11.72 -4.43
N LEU A 22 6.26 -12.98 -4.00
CA LEU A 22 5.40 -13.35 -2.88
C LEU A 22 5.93 -12.79 -1.56
N LEU A 23 7.25 -12.83 -1.35
CA LEU A 23 7.87 -12.28 -0.15
C LEU A 23 7.65 -10.77 -0.07
N ASP A 24 7.91 -10.04 -1.16
CA ASP A 24 7.71 -8.58 -1.23
C ASP A 24 6.26 -8.20 -0.89
N ARG A 25 5.30 -8.95 -1.42
CA ARG A 25 3.88 -8.76 -1.10
C ARG A 25 3.57 -9.01 0.38
N LEU A 26 4.06 -10.10 0.94
CA LEU A 26 3.83 -10.43 2.36
C LEU A 26 4.47 -9.40 3.27
N GLU A 27 5.66 -8.90 2.93
CA GLU A 27 6.31 -7.82 3.65
C GLU A 27 5.45 -6.57 3.64
N TRP A 28 4.97 -6.14 2.46
CA TRP A 28 4.08 -5.01 2.31
C TRP A 28 2.78 -5.16 3.12
N GLU A 29 2.11 -6.32 3.04
CA GLU A 29 0.87 -6.60 3.79
C GLU A 29 1.11 -6.74 5.31
N SER A 30 2.32 -7.10 5.73
CA SER A 30 2.69 -7.29 7.14
C SER A 30 3.12 -6.01 7.85
N THR A 31 3.54 -4.99 7.07
CA THR A 31 3.57 -3.63 7.58
C THR A 31 2.15 -3.27 7.98
N GLU A 32 1.93 -2.93 9.25
CA GLU A 32 0.68 -2.30 9.68
C GLU A 32 0.50 -1.05 8.80
N GLU A 33 -0.33 -1.14 7.75
CA GLU A 33 -0.77 0.07 7.08
C GLU A 33 -1.50 0.89 8.14
N GLU A 34 -0.95 2.06 8.47
CA GLU A 34 -1.63 3.02 9.31
C GLU A 34 -3.00 3.28 8.66
N GLU A 35 -4.07 2.77 9.30
CA GLU A 35 -5.43 3.11 8.86
C GLU A 35 -5.54 4.63 8.87
N LEU A 36 -5.88 5.22 7.72
CA LEU A 36 -6.04 6.66 7.63
C LEU A 36 -7.05 7.13 8.67
N THR A 37 -6.66 8.14 9.44
CA THR A 37 -7.55 8.80 10.38
C THR A 37 -8.74 9.44 9.64
N PRO A 38 -9.87 9.71 10.32
CA PRO A 38 -11.00 10.41 9.69
C PRO A 38 -10.61 11.75 9.02
N GLU A 39 -9.61 12.44 9.57
CA GLU A 39 -9.07 13.68 9.04
C GLU A 39 -8.23 13.48 7.77
N GLU A 40 -7.51 12.36 7.67
CA GLU A 40 -6.77 11.99 6.46
C GLU A 40 -7.70 11.52 5.35
N TRP A 41 -8.75 10.76 5.69
CA TRP A 41 -9.83 10.44 4.76
C TRP A 41 -10.52 11.69 4.21
N ALA A 42 -10.72 12.71 5.04
CA ALA A 42 -11.27 13.99 4.57
C ALA A 42 -10.34 14.67 3.56
N ARG A 43 -9.02 14.58 3.74
CA ARG A 43 -8.01 15.11 2.80
C ARG A 43 -8.01 14.33 1.48
N VAL A 44 -8.13 13.01 1.52
CA VAL A 44 -8.23 12.17 0.31
C VAL A 44 -9.47 12.56 -0.50
N ARG A 45 -10.64 12.65 0.15
CA ARG A 45 -11.89 13.05 -0.52
C ARG A 45 -11.83 14.45 -1.11
N GLU A 46 -11.13 15.38 -0.45
CA GLU A 46 -10.88 16.71 -1.02
C GLU A 46 -10.05 16.63 -2.30
N GLY A 47 -8.95 15.86 -2.27
CA GLY A 47 -8.14 15.62 -3.45
C GLY A 47 -8.93 15.01 -4.61
N GLU A 48 -9.77 14.01 -4.33
CA GLU A 48 -10.65 13.40 -5.34
C GLU A 48 -11.61 14.43 -5.97
N ARG A 49 -12.16 15.35 -5.17
CA ARG A 49 -13.03 16.43 -5.69
C ARG A 49 -12.27 17.40 -6.57
N GLN A 50 -11.05 17.78 -6.20
CA GLN A 50 -10.20 18.67 -7.00
C GLN A 50 -9.83 18.04 -8.34
N ILE A 51 -9.46 16.74 -8.34
CA ILE A 51 -9.21 15.97 -9.57
C ILE A 51 -10.46 15.95 -10.45
N ALA A 52 -11.63 15.63 -9.88
CA ALA A 52 -12.89 15.57 -10.62
C ALA A 52 -13.32 16.93 -11.19
N ALA A 53 -12.97 18.03 -10.53
CA ALA A 53 -13.22 19.39 -11.00
C ALA A 53 -12.25 19.85 -12.12
N GLY A 54 -11.23 19.05 -12.44
CA GLY A 54 -10.18 19.42 -13.40
C GLY A 54 -9.18 20.42 -12.83
N GLU A 55 -9.14 20.60 -11.50
CA GLU A 55 -8.10 21.38 -10.83
C GLU A 55 -6.84 20.50 -10.73
N THR A 56 -5.73 20.95 -11.33
CA THR A 56 -4.47 20.21 -11.29
C THR A 56 -3.95 20.11 -9.86
N VAL A 57 -3.90 18.88 -9.33
CA VAL A 57 -3.22 18.58 -8.07
C VAL A 57 -1.72 18.53 -8.32
N ASP A 58 -1.00 19.59 -7.96
CA ASP A 58 0.45 19.58 -8.00
C ASP A 58 0.96 18.81 -6.77
N ALA A 59 1.43 17.57 -7.00
CA ALA A 59 1.97 16.71 -5.97
C ALA A 59 3.16 17.35 -5.23
N SER A 60 3.93 18.20 -5.89
CA SER A 60 5.07 18.93 -5.29
C SER A 60 4.59 19.99 -4.31
N ALA A 61 3.54 20.74 -4.67
CA ALA A 61 2.91 21.74 -3.79
C ALA A 61 2.23 21.09 -2.58
N PHE A 62 1.58 19.94 -2.77
CA PHE A 62 0.98 19.16 -1.69
C PHE A 62 2.04 18.67 -0.70
N MET A 63 3.10 18.01 -1.19
CA MET A 63 4.14 17.41 -0.34
C MET A 63 5.01 18.46 0.38
N ALA A 64 5.17 19.66 -0.18
CA ALA A 64 5.88 20.76 0.47
C ALA A 64 5.21 21.22 1.78
N ARG A 65 3.89 21.03 1.93
CA ARG A 65 3.12 21.46 3.11
C ARG A 65 3.32 20.56 4.33
N PHE A 66 3.74 19.31 4.14
CA PHE A 66 3.92 18.30 5.20
C PHE A 66 5.38 18.08 5.62
N ARG A 67 6.34 18.81 5.02
CA ARG A 67 7.77 18.78 5.38
C ARG A 67 8.16 19.76 6.51
N ARG A 68 7.30 19.99 7.50
CA ARG A 68 7.60 20.92 8.61
C ARG A 68 7.92 20.20 9.90
#